data_AF-A0A1F5AN05-F1
#
_entry.id   AF-A0A1F5AN05-F1
#
_cell.length_a   1.000
_cell.length_b   1.000
_cell.length_c   1.000
_cell.angle_alpha   90.00
_cell.angle_beta   90.00
_cell.angle_gamma   90.00
#
_symmetry.space_group_name_H-M   'P 1'
#
loop_
_entity.id
_entity.type
_entity.pdbx_description
1 polymer ?
#
loop_
_entity_poly.entity_id
_entity_poly.type
_entity_poly.pdbx_seq_one_letter_code
_entity_poly.pdbx_strand_id
1 'polypeptide(L)'
;MKAKKKKRAAPAKKDPKRKRFRSVEIFSLLVLVFALFCALSLITYSARDPSWASSKAVPGSGVANYGGRVGASLAEGLLQFLGLSAFVIPFLLGYLGIRTLLPRGEQRLLWKIGSGLWLLLLLCSLFSLLQRGGFIWKGAEFELAGGLPGKLLGDFLSKYLNHIGSVILLSALLVLFVLFKTEFSLSRLITFFAHFLKFAVKRVRIRVTHFQKSRAKEKMRKKVVEKYTQAPEKAPAADRRESKKRGAETEDDEDEEEKPRPKREEKKEIKKAEPVIVHPPAPPRPDKLLFPEMEPKGDYKFPPFTLLDAGAPSEQIDKAELYEKKTSIEEKLREFRVEGEVKEYHPGPVITTYEFYPNPGIKVSQVANLSEDLSLALKAESVRIQRIPGRSSLGVEIPNNKREIIKLRDIIQSEKFLKSNSKLTFALGKTIHGEVYITDLAIMPHLLIAGATGTGKSVALNALIASILYKASPDEVKLVLIDPKRLEFTLYEGIPHLLSPVINDPKKAGGVLMDAIKKMEHRYHQLSLLKVRDIEQYNSQVRKILSEKKGQLTDEEKQKLKPLPYIVIIIDELAEL
;
A
#
# COMPACT_ATOMS: atom_id res chain seq x y z
N MET A 1 65.13 -0.38 43.53
CA MET A 1 64.40 0.03 42.30
C MET A 1 64.09 -1.20 41.45
N LYS A 2 62.86 -1.39 40.96
CA LYS A 2 62.52 -2.39 39.92
C LYS A 2 61.68 -1.72 38.83
N ALA A 3 62.13 -1.79 37.58
CA ALA A 3 61.55 -1.03 36.46
C ALA A 3 60.24 -1.64 35.94
N LYS A 4 59.19 -0.82 35.77
CA LYS A 4 57.92 -1.21 35.14
C LYS A 4 58.09 -1.27 33.60
N LYS A 5 58.00 -2.47 33.01
CA LYS A 5 57.82 -2.63 31.55
C LYS A 5 56.46 -2.06 31.12
N LYS A 6 56.44 -0.98 30.32
CA LYS A 6 55.24 -0.51 29.62
C LYS A 6 54.83 -1.53 28.55
N LYS A 7 53.63 -2.11 28.64
CA LYS A 7 53.00 -2.83 27.52
C LYS A 7 52.62 -1.80 26.44
N ARG A 8 53.07 -1.99 25.20
CA ARG A 8 52.55 -1.25 24.03
C ARG A 8 51.12 -1.72 23.74
N ALA A 9 50.20 -0.78 23.52
CA ALA A 9 48.85 -1.09 23.05
C ALA A 9 48.86 -1.49 21.56
N ALA A 10 48.04 -2.48 21.20
CA ALA A 10 47.85 -2.88 19.81
C ALA A 10 47.00 -1.84 19.05
N PRO A 11 47.20 -1.65 17.72
CA PRO A 11 46.43 -0.69 16.95
C PRO A 11 44.96 -1.12 16.83
N ALA A 12 44.04 -0.17 17.05
CA ALA A 12 42.61 -0.42 16.97
C ALA A 12 42.19 -0.92 15.57
N LYS A 13 41.53 -2.08 15.50
CA LYS A 13 40.94 -2.60 14.25
C LYS A 13 39.88 -1.62 13.76
N LYS A 14 40.09 -1.01 12.58
CA LYS A 14 39.13 -0.08 11.96
C LYS A 14 37.82 -0.80 11.63
N ASP A 15 36.73 -0.27 12.19
CA ASP A 15 35.39 -0.84 12.16
C ASP A 15 34.89 -1.16 10.73
N PRO A 16 34.60 -2.44 10.40
CA PRO A 16 34.27 -2.86 9.04
C PRO A 16 32.94 -2.27 8.54
N LYS A 17 31.98 -1.98 9.42
CA LYS A 17 30.71 -1.34 9.03
C LYS A 17 30.98 0.05 8.45
N ARG A 18 31.84 0.83 9.10
CA ARG A 18 32.17 2.22 8.72
C ARG A 18 32.94 2.32 7.39
N LYS A 19 33.66 1.26 6.98
CA LYS A 19 34.24 1.15 5.63
C LYS A 19 33.16 0.93 4.57
N ARG A 20 32.21 0.01 4.82
CA ARG A 20 31.16 -0.37 3.84
C ARG A 20 30.27 0.81 3.45
N PHE A 21 29.89 1.67 4.40
CA PHE A 21 29.14 2.89 4.11
C PHE A 21 29.90 3.85 3.19
N ARG A 22 31.15 4.19 3.52
CA ARG A 22 31.98 5.08 2.69
C ARG A 22 32.21 4.56 1.27
N SER A 23 32.39 3.25 1.09
CA SER A 23 32.51 2.67 -0.26
C SER A 23 31.22 2.80 -1.08
N VAL A 24 30.05 2.73 -0.45
CA VAL A 24 28.75 2.92 -1.13
C VAL A 24 28.52 4.38 -1.49
N GLU A 25 28.87 5.32 -0.61
CA GLU A 25 28.80 6.77 -0.87
C GLU A 25 29.68 7.16 -2.08
N ILE A 26 30.95 6.71 -2.09
CA ILE A 26 31.88 6.96 -3.19
C ILE A 26 31.36 6.34 -4.50
N PHE A 27 30.90 5.09 -4.47
CA PHE A 27 30.34 4.43 -5.65
C PHE A 27 29.08 5.15 -6.18
N SER A 28 28.19 5.58 -5.29
CA SER A 28 26.98 6.34 -5.67
C SER A 28 27.33 7.66 -6.33
N LEU A 29 28.31 8.39 -5.78
CA LEU A 29 28.78 9.66 -6.36
C LEU A 29 29.42 9.46 -7.74
N LEU A 30 30.24 8.40 -7.92
CA LEU A 30 30.79 8.04 -9.23
C LEU A 30 29.69 7.71 -10.25
N VAL A 31 28.64 6.98 -9.86
CA VAL A 31 27.48 6.69 -10.73
C VAL A 31 26.73 7.97 -11.11
N LEU A 32 26.60 8.95 -10.21
CA LEU A 32 25.98 10.24 -10.51
C LEU A 32 26.81 11.10 -11.48
N VAL A 33 28.13 11.16 -11.26
CA VAL A 33 29.05 11.85 -12.18
C VAL A 33 29.02 11.20 -13.57
N PHE A 34 29.01 9.86 -13.64
CA PHE A 34 28.89 9.14 -14.90
C PHE A 34 27.53 9.35 -15.58
N ALA A 35 26.43 9.39 -14.82
CA ALA A 35 25.11 9.73 -15.35
C ALA A 35 25.07 11.12 -15.99
N LEU A 36 25.66 12.13 -15.32
CA LEU A 36 25.79 13.48 -15.85
C LEU A 36 26.67 13.53 -17.09
N PHE A 37 27.80 12.81 -17.10
CA PHE A 37 28.68 12.70 -18.26
C PHE A 37 27.95 12.07 -19.47
N CYS A 38 27.16 11.01 -19.27
CA CYS A 38 26.31 10.42 -20.31
C CYS A 38 25.25 11.42 -20.82
N ALA A 39 24.59 12.18 -19.94
CA ALA A 39 23.62 13.20 -20.34
C ALA A 39 24.26 14.29 -21.21
N LEU A 40 25.38 14.87 -20.76
CA LEU A 40 26.12 15.88 -21.49
C LEU A 40 26.60 15.34 -22.85
N SER A 41 27.13 14.12 -22.87
CA SER A 41 27.61 13.46 -24.08
C SER A 41 26.49 13.26 -25.12
N LEU A 42 25.32 12.77 -24.71
CA LEU A 42 24.17 12.54 -25.60
C LEU A 42 23.53 13.85 -26.09
N ILE A 43 23.40 14.85 -25.21
CA ILE A 43 22.80 16.15 -25.54
C ILE A 43 23.73 16.98 -26.44
N THR A 44 25.05 16.94 -26.21
CA THR A 44 26.05 17.71 -26.98
C THR A 44 26.64 16.96 -28.17
N TYR A 45 26.19 15.73 -28.44
CA TYR A 45 26.59 14.93 -29.60
C TYR A 45 26.52 15.70 -30.93
N SER A 46 27.54 15.55 -31.78
CA SER A 46 27.63 16.13 -33.11
C SER A 46 28.20 15.10 -34.07
N ALA A 47 27.57 14.90 -35.22
CA ALA A 47 28.01 13.95 -36.25
C ALA A 47 29.39 14.28 -36.87
N ARG A 48 29.90 15.49 -36.63
CA ARG A 48 31.21 15.98 -37.10
C ARG A 48 32.35 15.66 -36.14
N ASP A 49 32.04 15.22 -34.93
CA ASP A 49 33.06 14.92 -33.93
C ASP A 49 33.80 13.61 -34.26
N PRO A 50 35.12 13.53 -34.02
CA PRO A 50 35.86 12.29 -34.19
C PRO A 50 35.46 11.27 -33.13
N SER A 51 34.78 10.22 -33.57
CA SER A 51 34.28 9.10 -32.77
C SER A 51 34.66 7.77 -33.40
N TRP A 52 34.58 6.69 -32.61
CA TRP A 52 34.99 5.34 -33.01
C TRP A 52 34.22 4.73 -34.19
N ALA A 53 32.99 5.17 -34.48
CA ALA A 53 32.15 4.61 -35.55
C ALA A 53 31.81 5.60 -36.68
N SER A 54 32.11 6.91 -36.54
CA SER A 54 31.88 7.91 -37.59
C SER A 54 33.08 8.07 -38.52
N SER A 55 32.92 7.69 -39.79
CA SER A 55 33.85 8.03 -40.87
C SER A 55 33.68 9.46 -41.41
N LYS A 56 32.72 10.24 -40.87
CA LYS A 56 32.38 11.60 -41.33
C LYS A 56 33.12 12.73 -40.58
N ALA A 57 34.09 12.38 -39.73
CA ALA A 57 34.90 13.35 -39.00
C ALA A 57 35.81 14.15 -39.95
N VAL A 58 35.69 15.48 -39.93
CA VAL A 58 36.53 16.36 -40.76
C VAL A 58 37.89 16.53 -40.07
N PRO A 59 39.03 16.22 -40.72
CA PRO A 59 40.35 16.47 -40.13
C PRO A 59 40.52 17.94 -39.79
N GLY A 60 40.80 18.24 -38.51
CA GLY A 60 41.04 19.61 -38.03
C GLY A 60 39.84 20.33 -37.41
N SER A 61 38.61 19.81 -37.48
CA SER A 61 37.50 20.41 -36.71
C SER A 61 37.63 20.08 -35.21
N GLY A 62 37.55 21.10 -34.36
CA GLY A 62 37.51 20.93 -32.90
C GLY A 62 36.29 20.11 -32.45
N VAL A 63 36.43 19.40 -31.33
CA VAL A 63 35.36 18.53 -30.80
C VAL A 63 34.26 19.38 -30.18
N ALA A 64 33.03 19.26 -30.70
CA ALA A 64 31.86 19.99 -30.21
C ALA A 64 31.21 19.33 -28.99
N ASN A 65 31.35 18.00 -28.82
CA ASN A 65 30.89 17.30 -27.63
C ASN A 65 31.61 17.80 -26.36
N TYR A 66 30.84 18.19 -25.34
CA TYR A 66 31.41 18.70 -24.08
C TYR A 66 32.09 17.60 -23.23
N GLY A 67 31.83 16.32 -23.53
CA GLY A 67 32.60 15.18 -23.01
C GLY A 67 33.86 14.84 -23.82
N GLY A 68 34.24 15.68 -24.80
CA GLY A 68 35.37 15.44 -25.70
C GLY A 68 35.19 14.20 -26.57
N ARG A 69 36.31 13.66 -27.09
CA ARG A 69 36.30 12.46 -27.97
C ARG A 69 35.68 11.22 -27.29
N VAL A 70 35.87 11.11 -25.98
CA VAL A 70 35.29 10.03 -25.16
C VAL A 70 33.77 10.18 -25.09
N GLY A 71 33.26 11.39 -24.83
CA GLY A 71 31.82 11.69 -24.84
C GLY A 71 31.18 11.49 -26.21
N ALA A 72 31.81 11.95 -27.28
CA ALA A 72 31.34 11.74 -28.65
C ALA A 72 31.23 10.24 -28.99
N SER A 73 32.26 9.46 -28.68
CA SER A 73 32.27 8.00 -28.92
C SER A 73 31.25 7.25 -28.06
N LEU A 74 31.12 7.62 -26.79
CA LEU A 74 30.14 7.04 -25.87
C LEU A 74 28.70 7.33 -26.33
N ALA A 75 28.41 8.58 -26.72
CA ALA A 75 27.10 8.97 -27.21
C ALA A 75 26.73 8.24 -28.51
N GLU A 76 27.66 8.14 -29.47
CA GLU A 76 27.44 7.38 -30.70
C GLU A 76 27.17 5.90 -30.43
N GLY A 77 28.00 5.25 -29.60
CA GLY A 77 27.83 3.84 -29.26
C GLY A 77 26.51 3.55 -28.55
N LEU A 78 26.06 4.44 -27.66
CA LEU A 78 24.75 4.33 -27.01
C LEU A 78 23.59 4.54 -28.00
N LEU A 79 23.68 5.54 -28.89
CA LEU A 79 22.66 5.81 -29.91
C LEU A 79 22.58 4.70 -30.96
N GLN A 80 23.70 4.09 -31.34
CA GLN A 80 23.73 2.95 -32.26
C GLN A 80 23.21 1.67 -31.61
N PHE A 81 23.58 1.39 -30.35
CA PHE A 81 23.19 0.16 -29.67
C PHE A 81 21.74 0.18 -29.16
N LEU A 82 21.21 1.33 -28.74
CA LEU A 82 19.89 1.46 -28.07
C LEU A 82 18.91 2.43 -28.76
N GLY A 83 19.35 3.11 -29.81
CA GLY A 83 18.54 4.12 -30.48
C GLY A 83 18.09 5.24 -29.55
N LEU A 84 16.84 5.65 -29.70
CA LEU A 84 16.20 6.70 -28.89
C LEU A 84 16.11 6.35 -27.39
N SER A 85 16.21 5.07 -27.01
CA SER A 85 16.24 4.67 -25.59
C SER A 85 17.52 5.08 -24.87
N ALA A 86 18.60 5.43 -25.60
CA ALA A 86 19.85 5.93 -25.01
C ALA A 86 19.63 7.12 -24.06
N PHE A 87 18.69 8.02 -24.38
CA PHE A 87 18.36 9.19 -23.56
C PHE A 87 17.74 8.83 -22.20
N VAL A 88 17.30 7.59 -21.98
CA VAL A 88 16.75 7.12 -20.70
C VAL A 88 17.85 6.68 -19.73
N ILE A 89 19.04 6.30 -20.23
CA ILE A 89 20.16 5.84 -19.40
C ILE A 89 20.60 6.86 -18.35
N PRO A 90 20.83 8.15 -18.67
CA PRO A 90 21.23 9.14 -17.67
C PRO A 90 20.23 9.26 -16.51
N PHE A 91 18.93 9.17 -16.79
CA PHE A 91 17.89 9.22 -15.76
C PHE A 91 17.87 7.94 -14.92
N LEU A 92 18.08 6.76 -15.52
CA LEU A 92 18.18 5.48 -14.78
C LEU A 92 19.41 5.45 -13.87
N LEU A 93 20.57 5.87 -14.37
CA LEU A 93 21.81 5.93 -13.58
C LEU A 93 21.71 7.00 -12.47
N GLY A 94 21.16 8.18 -12.79
CA GLY A 94 20.89 9.24 -11.82
C GLY A 94 19.96 8.78 -10.69
N TYR A 95 18.87 8.11 -11.05
CA TYR A 95 17.93 7.52 -10.09
C TYR A 95 18.58 6.45 -9.21
N LEU A 96 19.39 5.57 -9.79
CA LEU A 96 20.14 4.56 -9.02
C LEU A 96 21.11 5.22 -8.05
N GLY A 97 21.91 6.19 -8.49
CA GLY A 97 22.88 6.90 -7.65
C GLY A 97 22.26 7.69 -6.50
N ILE A 98 21.15 8.42 -6.75
CA ILE A 98 20.42 9.13 -5.68
C ILE A 98 19.83 8.10 -4.70
N ARG A 99 19.22 7.02 -5.20
CA ARG A 99 18.55 6.03 -4.34
C ARG A 99 19.52 5.10 -3.60
N THR A 100 20.78 5.01 -3.99
CA THR A 100 21.85 4.36 -3.18
C THR A 100 22.52 5.31 -2.19
N LEU A 101 22.39 6.62 -2.38
CA LEU A 101 22.86 7.64 -1.43
C LEU A 101 21.90 7.85 -0.24
N LEU A 102 20.58 7.73 -0.44
CA LEU A 102 19.61 7.83 0.65
C LEU A 102 19.55 6.53 1.48
N PRO A 103 19.81 6.55 2.81
CA PRO A 103 19.79 5.36 3.66
C PRO A 103 18.35 4.91 3.97
N ARG A 104 17.69 4.27 2.99
CA ARG A 104 16.36 3.66 3.14
C ARG A 104 16.32 2.23 2.60
N GLY A 105 16.60 1.29 3.50
CA GLY A 105 16.36 -0.16 3.34
C GLY A 105 17.36 -0.87 2.42
N GLU A 106 17.93 -1.98 2.91
CA GLU A 106 18.86 -2.85 2.16
C GLU A 106 18.14 -3.72 1.10
N GLN A 107 17.14 -3.16 0.40
CA GLN A 107 16.39 -3.85 -0.64
C GLN A 107 17.23 -4.05 -1.91
N ARG A 108 17.55 -5.33 -2.13
CA ARG A 108 18.23 -5.98 -3.27
C ARG A 108 18.47 -5.06 -4.49
N LEU A 109 19.67 -4.49 -4.57
CA LEU A 109 20.13 -3.65 -5.69
C LEU A 109 19.91 -4.31 -7.07
N LEU A 110 20.10 -5.64 -7.15
CA LEU A 110 19.87 -6.45 -8.34
C LEU A 110 18.45 -6.31 -8.93
N TRP A 111 17.41 -6.22 -8.09
CA TRP A 111 16.02 -6.07 -8.55
C TRP A 111 15.73 -4.66 -9.10
N LYS A 112 16.45 -3.64 -8.59
CA LYS A 112 16.38 -2.27 -9.13
C LYS A 112 17.02 -2.22 -10.51
N ILE A 113 18.24 -2.74 -10.65
CA ILE A 113 18.98 -2.84 -11.93
C ILE A 113 18.16 -3.65 -12.96
N GLY A 114 17.70 -4.85 -12.59
CA GLY A 114 16.88 -5.70 -13.47
C GLY A 114 15.61 -4.99 -13.96
N SER A 115 14.94 -4.21 -13.12
CA SER A 115 13.78 -3.44 -13.57
C SER A 115 14.12 -2.25 -14.47
N GLY A 116 15.29 -1.62 -14.30
CA GLY A 116 15.77 -0.59 -15.21
C GLY A 116 16.11 -1.15 -16.60
N LEU A 117 16.75 -2.33 -16.64
CA LEU A 117 17.01 -3.05 -17.89
C LEU A 117 15.72 -3.50 -18.59
N TRP A 118 14.71 -3.95 -17.83
CA TRP A 118 13.41 -4.31 -18.40
C TRP A 118 12.68 -3.12 -19.03
N LEU A 119 12.68 -1.95 -18.36
CA LEU A 119 12.15 -0.72 -18.94
C LEU A 119 12.89 -0.33 -20.22
N LEU A 120 14.22 -0.40 -20.21
CA LEU A 120 15.06 -0.10 -21.37
C LEU A 120 14.70 -1.01 -22.55
N LEU A 121 14.54 -2.32 -22.32
CA LEU A 121 14.18 -3.30 -23.35
C LEU A 121 12.78 -3.05 -23.96
N LEU A 122 11.78 -2.74 -23.11
CA LEU A 122 10.44 -2.38 -23.57
C LEU A 122 10.46 -1.13 -24.45
N LEU A 123 11.18 -0.09 -24.04
CA LEU A 123 11.31 1.16 -24.81
C LEU A 123 12.08 0.96 -26.12
N CYS A 124 13.18 0.19 -26.10
CA CYS A 124 13.93 -0.17 -27.30
C CYS A 124 13.01 -0.85 -28.33
N SER A 125 12.26 -1.86 -27.89
CA SER A 125 11.36 -2.62 -28.77
C SER A 125 10.21 -1.75 -29.30
N LEU A 126 9.63 -0.90 -28.44
CA LEU A 126 8.54 0.00 -28.82
C LEU A 126 9.01 1.06 -29.84
N PHE A 127 10.17 1.69 -29.65
CA PHE A 127 10.71 2.64 -30.62
C PHE A 127 11.09 1.97 -31.96
N SER A 128 11.61 0.72 -31.93
CA SER A 128 11.89 -0.04 -33.15
C SER A 128 10.65 -0.30 -33.99
N LEU A 129 9.49 -0.51 -33.35
CA LEU A 129 8.22 -0.73 -34.06
C LEU A 129 7.53 0.56 -34.48
N LEU A 130 7.62 1.63 -33.68
CA LEU A 130 7.04 2.93 -34.01
C LEU A 130 7.79 3.65 -35.13
N GLN A 131 9.12 3.48 -35.21
CA GLN A 131 9.98 4.22 -36.13
C GLN A 131 10.91 3.30 -36.91
N ARG A 132 10.34 2.56 -37.86
CA ARG A 132 11.01 1.56 -38.71
C ARG A 132 12.11 2.11 -39.63
N GLY A 133 12.09 3.40 -39.94
CA GLY A 133 13.01 4.05 -40.89
C GLY A 133 14.24 4.72 -40.25
N GLY A 134 14.57 4.37 -39.01
CA GLY A 134 15.64 5.05 -38.27
C GLY A 134 15.27 6.49 -37.84
N PHE A 135 16.26 7.22 -37.30
CA PHE A 135 16.09 8.60 -36.85
C PHE A 135 17.32 9.46 -37.17
N ILE A 136 17.09 10.76 -37.35
CA ILE A 136 18.15 11.74 -37.56
C ILE A 136 18.37 12.50 -36.25
N TRP A 137 19.60 12.53 -35.75
CA TRP A 137 19.99 13.29 -34.56
C TRP A 137 21.26 14.09 -34.81
N LYS A 138 21.14 15.42 -34.75
CA LYS A 138 22.25 16.39 -34.91
C LYS A 138 23.21 16.08 -36.10
N GLY A 139 22.61 15.74 -37.24
CA GLY A 139 23.32 15.49 -38.50
C GLY A 139 23.82 14.06 -38.70
N ALA A 140 23.62 13.16 -37.72
CA ALA A 140 23.85 11.72 -37.88
C ALA A 140 22.52 11.01 -38.18
N GLU A 141 22.58 10.00 -39.03
CA GLU A 141 21.46 9.14 -39.39
C GLU A 141 21.69 7.79 -38.71
N PHE A 142 20.75 7.38 -37.87
CA PHE A 142 20.79 6.11 -37.13
C PHE A 142 19.69 5.19 -37.65
N GLU A 143 20.07 4.12 -38.34
CA GLU A 143 19.13 3.16 -38.97
C GLU A 143 18.20 2.45 -37.96
N LEU A 144 18.62 2.36 -36.69
CA LEU A 144 17.97 1.56 -35.65
C LEU A 144 17.37 2.46 -34.56
N ALA A 145 16.12 2.91 -34.74
CA ALA A 145 15.45 3.77 -33.75
C ALA A 145 15.27 3.15 -32.36
N GLY A 146 15.20 1.82 -32.29
CA GLY A 146 15.21 1.04 -31.05
C GLY A 146 16.53 0.33 -30.72
N GLY A 147 17.59 0.60 -31.50
CA GLY A 147 18.86 -0.14 -31.40
C GLY A 147 18.75 -1.63 -31.74
N LEU A 148 19.84 -2.37 -31.49
CA LEU A 148 19.90 -3.81 -31.73
C LEU A 148 18.91 -4.64 -30.90
N PRO A 149 18.80 -4.49 -29.55
CA PRO A 149 17.89 -5.32 -28.76
C PRO A 149 16.42 -4.99 -29.06
N GLY A 150 16.11 -3.73 -29.41
CA GLY A 150 14.78 -3.33 -29.82
C GLY A 150 14.36 -3.93 -31.15
N LYS A 151 15.27 -3.98 -32.13
CA LYS A 151 15.01 -4.64 -33.42
C LYS A 151 14.82 -6.15 -33.25
N LEU A 152 15.71 -6.83 -32.53
CA LEU A 152 15.62 -8.28 -32.32
C LEU A 152 14.28 -8.70 -31.67
N LEU A 153 13.87 -8.04 -30.59
CA LEU A 153 12.60 -8.36 -29.92
C LEU A 153 11.38 -7.81 -30.69
N GLY A 154 11.50 -6.67 -31.37
CA GLY A 154 10.44 -6.10 -32.20
C GLY A 154 10.12 -6.95 -33.44
N ASP A 155 11.13 -7.43 -34.14
CA ASP A 155 10.99 -8.32 -35.31
C ASP A 155 10.45 -9.69 -34.87
N PHE A 156 10.93 -10.23 -33.74
CA PHE A 156 10.39 -11.44 -33.13
C PHE A 156 8.89 -11.29 -32.82
N LEU A 157 8.48 -10.27 -32.08
CA LEU A 157 7.07 -10.04 -31.75
C LEU A 157 6.23 -9.83 -33.01
N SER A 158 6.73 -9.04 -33.97
CA SER A 158 6.04 -8.76 -35.24
C SER A 158 5.79 -10.02 -36.06
N LYS A 159 6.67 -11.03 -35.97
CA LYS A 159 6.52 -12.33 -36.62
C LYS A 159 5.36 -13.17 -36.05
N TYR A 160 5.07 -13.07 -34.75
CA TYR A 160 4.04 -13.88 -34.08
C TYR A 160 2.71 -13.15 -33.84
N LEU A 161 2.71 -11.82 -33.69
CA LEU A 161 1.55 -11.02 -33.28
C LEU A 161 1.12 -9.98 -34.33
N ASN A 162 1.78 -9.96 -35.50
CA ASN A 162 1.78 -8.84 -36.45
C ASN A 162 2.25 -7.51 -35.80
N HIS A 163 2.53 -6.51 -36.65
CA HIS A 163 3.05 -5.21 -36.19
C HIS A 163 2.12 -4.51 -35.19
N ILE A 164 0.82 -4.42 -35.52
CA ILE A 164 -0.19 -3.73 -34.70
C ILE A 164 -0.33 -4.44 -33.34
N GLY A 165 -0.44 -5.77 -33.31
CA GLY A 165 -0.53 -6.54 -32.07
C GLY A 165 0.72 -6.43 -31.20
N SER A 166 1.90 -6.36 -31.82
CA SER A 166 3.17 -6.15 -31.11
C SER A 166 3.27 -4.77 -30.46
N VAL A 167 2.82 -3.71 -31.15
CA VAL A 167 2.75 -2.36 -30.58
C VAL A 167 1.76 -2.32 -29.42
N ILE A 168 0.58 -2.93 -29.55
CA ILE A 168 -0.42 -3.01 -28.48
C ILE A 168 0.14 -3.75 -27.26
N LEU A 169 0.77 -4.92 -27.45
CA LEU A 169 1.34 -5.71 -26.36
C LEU A 169 2.46 -4.95 -25.62
N LEU A 170 3.42 -4.36 -26.34
CA LEU A 170 4.49 -3.59 -25.72
C LEU A 170 3.96 -2.33 -25.01
N SER A 171 2.94 -1.68 -25.56
CA SER A 171 2.28 -0.54 -24.91
C SER A 171 1.59 -0.97 -23.61
N ALA A 172 0.88 -2.10 -23.62
CA ALA A 172 0.24 -2.66 -22.43
C ALA A 172 1.26 -3.08 -21.36
N LEU A 173 2.35 -3.74 -21.75
CA LEU A 173 3.45 -4.11 -20.85
C LEU A 173 4.17 -2.89 -20.26
N LEU A 174 4.34 -1.82 -21.03
CA LEU A 174 4.91 -0.56 -20.54
C LEU A 174 3.98 0.12 -19.52
N VAL A 175 2.68 0.20 -19.78
CA VAL A 175 1.68 0.71 -18.82
C VAL A 175 1.65 -0.15 -17.56
N LEU A 176 1.66 -1.48 -17.70
CA LEU A 176 1.70 -2.42 -16.58
C LEU A 176 2.98 -2.26 -15.74
N PHE A 177 4.14 -2.09 -16.39
CA PHE A 177 5.40 -1.81 -15.72
C PHE A 177 5.34 -0.49 -14.92
N VAL A 178 4.79 0.58 -15.49
CA VAL A 178 4.60 1.85 -14.78
C VAL A 178 3.63 1.69 -13.59
N LEU A 179 2.54 0.95 -13.76
CA LEU A 179 1.56 0.66 -12.69
C LEU A 179 2.14 -0.18 -11.55
N PHE A 180 3.09 -1.10 -11.82
CA PHE A 180 3.78 -1.84 -10.75
C PHE A 180 4.96 -1.08 -10.14
N LYS A 181 5.52 -0.06 -10.82
CA LYS A 181 6.69 0.70 -10.36
C LYS A 181 6.35 2.02 -9.67
N THR A 182 5.20 2.58 -9.99
CA THR A 182 4.61 3.71 -9.27
C THR A 182 3.43 3.20 -8.46
N GLU A 183 3.28 3.64 -7.21
CA GLU A 183 2.14 3.27 -6.33
C GLU A 183 0.84 3.99 -6.77
N PHE A 184 0.57 3.98 -8.08
CA PHE A 184 -0.41 4.82 -8.72
C PHE A 184 -1.69 4.03 -8.96
N SER A 185 -2.73 4.34 -8.18
CA SER A 185 -3.99 3.63 -8.26
C SER A 185 -4.62 3.75 -9.65
N LEU A 186 -5.07 2.62 -10.21
CA LEU A 186 -5.67 2.50 -11.55
C LEU A 186 -6.78 3.55 -11.79
N SER A 187 -7.54 3.85 -10.74
CA SER A 187 -8.58 4.90 -10.68
C SER A 187 -8.11 6.29 -11.12
N ARG A 188 -6.88 6.71 -10.75
CA ARG A 188 -6.32 8.02 -11.14
C ARG A 188 -5.92 8.04 -12.62
N LEU A 189 -5.46 6.91 -13.14
CA LEU A 189 -5.09 6.78 -14.54
C LEU A 189 -6.33 6.83 -15.44
N ILE A 190 -7.43 6.19 -15.02
CA ILE A 190 -8.72 6.27 -15.71
C ILE A 190 -9.28 7.70 -15.70
N THR A 191 -9.25 8.42 -14.56
CA THR A 191 -9.71 9.82 -14.52
C THR A 191 -8.81 10.76 -15.34
N PHE A 192 -7.49 10.52 -15.38
CA PHE A 192 -6.57 11.25 -16.25
C PHE A 192 -6.87 11.02 -17.74
N PHE A 193 -7.05 9.77 -18.17
CA PHE A 193 -7.44 9.45 -19.55
C PHE A 193 -8.81 10.00 -19.91
N ALA A 194 -9.78 9.99 -18.98
CA ALA A 194 -11.09 10.63 -19.18
C ALA A 194 -10.97 12.16 -19.32
N HIS A 195 -10.09 12.82 -18.56
CA HIS A 195 -9.78 14.25 -18.73
C HIS A 195 -9.10 14.53 -20.08
N PHE A 196 -8.11 13.71 -20.47
CA PHE A 196 -7.43 13.84 -21.75
C PHE A 196 -8.38 13.63 -22.93
N LEU A 197 -9.26 12.63 -22.86
CA LEU A 197 -10.26 12.36 -23.89
C LEU A 197 -11.29 13.51 -23.99
N LYS A 198 -11.77 14.04 -22.85
CA LYS A 198 -12.60 15.26 -22.82
C LYS A 198 -11.87 16.46 -23.46
N PHE A 199 -10.57 16.61 -23.22
CA PHE A 199 -9.76 17.69 -23.79
C PHE A 199 -9.53 17.51 -25.31
N ALA A 200 -9.27 16.28 -25.76
CA ALA A 200 -9.13 15.93 -27.17
C ALA A 200 -10.45 16.14 -27.93
N VAL A 201 -11.57 15.65 -27.40
CA VAL A 201 -12.91 15.88 -27.96
C VAL A 201 -13.23 17.38 -27.98
N LYS A 202 -12.86 18.15 -26.95
CA LYS A 202 -13.01 19.62 -26.95
C LYS A 202 -12.19 20.28 -28.08
N ARG A 203 -10.94 19.88 -28.31
CA ARG A 203 -10.13 20.39 -29.44
C ARG A 203 -10.69 19.99 -30.80
N VAL A 204 -11.13 18.74 -30.98
CA VAL A 204 -11.75 18.28 -32.24
C VAL A 204 -13.06 19.03 -32.48
N ARG A 205 -13.91 19.21 -31.46
CA ARG A 205 -15.15 19.99 -31.55
C ARG A 205 -14.90 21.44 -31.94
N ILE A 206 -13.85 22.09 -31.41
CA ILE A 206 -13.42 23.44 -31.83
C ILE A 206 -12.99 23.46 -33.30
N ARG A 207 -12.25 22.44 -33.78
CA ARG A 207 -11.80 22.35 -35.18
C ARG A 207 -12.95 22.13 -36.15
N VAL A 208 -13.90 21.24 -35.79
CA VAL A 208 -15.09 20.94 -36.60
C VAL A 208 -16.05 22.14 -36.66
N THR A 209 -16.29 22.84 -35.55
CA THR A 209 -17.16 24.04 -35.57
C THR A 209 -16.55 25.20 -36.35
N HIS A 210 -15.22 25.37 -36.36
CA HIS A 210 -14.55 26.32 -37.24
C HIS A 210 -14.72 25.96 -38.73
N PHE A 211 -14.58 24.68 -39.08
CA PHE A 211 -14.70 24.19 -40.46
C PHE A 211 -16.15 24.24 -40.99
N GLN A 212 -17.13 24.01 -40.12
CA GLN A 212 -18.56 24.19 -40.47
C GLN A 212 -18.91 25.68 -40.65
N LYS A 213 -18.41 26.56 -39.79
CA LYS A 213 -18.61 28.02 -39.94
C LYS A 213 -17.95 28.59 -41.19
N SER A 214 -16.78 28.13 -41.60
CA SER A 214 -16.16 28.60 -42.85
C SER A 214 -16.99 28.21 -44.08
N ARG A 215 -17.39 26.93 -44.21
CA ARG A 215 -18.25 26.47 -45.32
C ARG A 215 -19.64 27.13 -45.33
N ALA A 216 -20.22 27.45 -44.17
CA ALA A 216 -21.47 28.21 -44.10
C ALA A 216 -21.29 29.65 -44.64
N LYS A 217 -20.20 30.34 -44.25
CA LYS A 217 -19.85 31.68 -44.74
C LYS A 217 -19.55 31.69 -46.25
N GLU A 218 -18.94 30.62 -46.75
CA GLU A 218 -18.64 30.42 -48.17
C GLU A 218 -19.90 30.17 -49.01
N LYS A 219 -20.84 29.33 -48.53
CA LYS A 219 -22.16 29.14 -49.15
C LYS A 219 -23.00 30.42 -49.13
N MET A 220 -22.97 31.18 -48.03
CA MET A 220 -23.62 32.50 -47.95
C MET A 220 -23.02 33.47 -48.97
N ARG A 221 -21.69 33.53 -49.09
CA ARG A 221 -21.00 34.39 -50.08
C ARG A 221 -21.38 34.02 -51.52
N LYS A 222 -21.47 32.73 -51.86
CA LYS A 222 -21.95 32.28 -53.18
C LYS A 222 -23.41 32.70 -53.45
N LYS A 223 -24.33 32.46 -52.50
CA LYS A 223 -25.73 32.88 -52.61
C LYS A 223 -25.90 34.41 -52.74
N VAL A 224 -25.07 35.19 -52.04
CA VAL A 224 -25.09 36.66 -52.14
C VAL A 224 -24.61 37.09 -53.53
N VAL A 225 -23.54 36.49 -54.07
CA VAL A 225 -23.07 36.79 -55.43
C VAL A 225 -24.11 36.38 -56.48
N GLU A 226 -24.71 35.19 -56.40
CA GLU A 226 -25.82 34.79 -57.30
C GLU A 226 -26.98 35.81 -57.26
N LYS A 227 -27.37 36.27 -56.07
CA LYS A 227 -28.44 37.26 -55.88
C LYS A 227 -28.12 38.65 -56.45
N TYR A 228 -26.85 39.00 -56.63
CA TYR A 228 -26.41 40.25 -57.27
C TYR A 228 -26.04 40.09 -58.75
N THR A 229 -25.91 38.85 -59.26
CA THR A 229 -25.56 38.58 -60.67
C THR A 229 -26.81 38.33 -61.54
N GLN A 230 -28.01 38.20 -60.96
CA GLN A 230 -29.24 37.90 -61.70
C GLN A 230 -30.32 39.00 -61.55
N ALA A 231 -30.39 39.84 -62.59
CA ALA A 231 -31.57 40.60 -63.06
C ALA A 231 -31.95 41.87 -62.24
N PRO A 232 -32.80 42.79 -62.79
CA PRO A 232 -32.28 44.06 -63.29
C PRO A 232 -33.04 45.31 -62.76
N GLU A 233 -32.72 46.48 -63.32
CA GLU A 233 -33.30 47.78 -63.00
C GLU A 233 -34.85 47.81 -63.07
N LYS A 234 -35.50 48.30 -62.00
CA LYS A 234 -36.29 49.56 -61.97
C LYS A 234 -37.00 49.75 -60.62
N ALA A 235 -37.29 51.01 -60.30
CA ALA A 235 -37.94 51.51 -59.09
C ALA A 235 -39.18 52.35 -59.50
N PRO A 236 -40.00 52.92 -58.58
CA PRO A 236 -40.52 52.47 -57.27
C PRO A 236 -42.05 52.78 -57.11
N ALA A 237 -42.54 52.86 -55.85
CA ALA A 237 -43.81 53.49 -55.38
C ALA A 237 -45.10 52.64 -55.58
N ALA A 238 -46.21 52.73 -54.80
CA ALA A 238 -46.60 53.43 -53.54
C ALA A 238 -47.76 52.60 -52.87
N ASP A 239 -48.48 52.93 -51.78
CA ASP A 239 -48.39 53.90 -50.66
C ASP A 239 -49.17 53.26 -49.46
N ARG A 240 -48.71 53.29 -48.21
CA ARG A 240 -49.06 54.26 -47.14
C ARG A 240 -50.53 54.25 -46.65
N ARG A 241 -50.75 53.79 -45.40
CA ARG A 241 -51.69 54.24 -44.33
C ARG A 241 -51.59 53.24 -43.15
N GLU A 242 -51.20 53.68 -41.94
CA GLU A 242 -52.08 54.17 -40.84
C GLU A 242 -53.06 53.09 -40.30
N SER A 243 -53.20 52.84 -38.99
CA SER A 243 -52.62 53.47 -37.78
C SER A 243 -52.85 52.62 -36.49
N LYS A 244 -52.13 52.95 -35.39
CA LYS A 244 -52.43 52.60 -33.96
C LYS A 244 -52.36 51.08 -33.61
N LYS A 245 -52.15 50.65 -32.36
CA LYS A 245 -52.14 51.28 -31.01
C LYS A 245 -51.10 50.58 -30.10
N ARG A 246 -50.93 51.03 -28.85
CA ARG A 246 -49.84 50.60 -27.92
C ARG A 246 -50.40 50.07 -26.59
N GLY A 247 -49.84 48.97 -26.07
CA GLY A 247 -50.03 48.43 -24.70
C GLY A 247 -51.33 47.63 -24.45
N ALA A 248 -51.44 46.78 -23.43
CA ALA A 248 -50.41 46.12 -22.59
C ALA A 248 -51.05 44.94 -21.80
N GLU A 249 -50.30 43.85 -21.62
CA GLU A 249 -50.36 42.79 -20.58
C GLU A 249 -51.66 41.98 -20.26
N THR A 250 -51.43 40.65 -20.21
CA THR A 250 -52.03 39.59 -19.36
C THR A 250 -53.39 38.93 -19.63
N GLU A 251 -53.39 37.64 -19.23
CA GLU A 251 -54.47 36.65 -18.99
C GLU A 251 -55.03 35.82 -20.18
N ASP A 252 -54.72 34.52 -20.08
CA ASP A 252 -55.53 33.29 -20.20
C ASP A 252 -56.17 32.81 -21.52
N ASP A 253 -56.01 31.49 -21.70
CA ASP A 253 -56.84 30.51 -22.45
C ASP A 253 -57.09 30.73 -23.95
N GLU A 254 -57.27 29.71 -24.79
CA GLU A 254 -57.29 28.25 -24.69
C GLU A 254 -56.82 27.73 -26.08
N ASP A 255 -56.29 26.50 -26.19
CA ASP A 255 -56.56 25.65 -27.36
C ASP A 255 -56.05 24.21 -27.14
N GLU A 256 -56.93 23.25 -27.40
CA GLU A 256 -56.77 21.85 -27.07
C GLU A 256 -55.93 21.10 -28.12
N GLU A 257 -55.12 20.11 -27.70
CA GLU A 257 -54.99 18.90 -28.51
C GLU A 257 -54.73 17.65 -27.65
N GLU A 258 -55.63 16.69 -27.79
CA GLU A 258 -55.86 15.58 -26.86
C GLU A 258 -54.85 14.42 -27.03
N LYS A 259 -54.29 13.88 -25.93
CA LYS A 259 -53.50 12.62 -25.96
C LYS A 259 -53.79 11.71 -24.76
N PRO A 260 -54.55 10.61 -24.94
CA PRO A 260 -54.74 9.61 -23.89
C PRO A 260 -53.58 8.62 -23.74
N ARG A 261 -53.56 8.02 -22.55
CA ARG A 261 -52.50 7.25 -21.86
C ARG A 261 -51.90 6.03 -22.60
N PRO A 262 -50.69 5.58 -22.22
CA PRO A 262 -49.99 4.46 -22.89
C PRO A 262 -50.60 3.08 -22.62
N LYS A 263 -50.52 2.21 -23.64
CA LYS A 263 -50.83 0.78 -23.55
C LYS A 263 -49.65 -0.06 -23.04
N ARG A 264 -50.00 -1.25 -22.57
CA ARG A 264 -49.18 -2.27 -21.90
C ARG A 264 -48.71 -3.33 -22.89
N GLU A 265 -47.40 -3.50 -23.01
CA GLU A 265 -46.70 -4.58 -23.75
C GLU A 265 -45.35 -4.85 -23.05
N GLU A 266 -44.70 -5.99 -23.13
CA GLU A 266 -45.19 -7.38 -23.11
C GLU A 266 -44.01 -8.25 -22.62
N LYS A 267 -44.26 -9.39 -21.95
CA LYS A 267 -43.16 -10.29 -21.55
C LYS A 267 -42.66 -11.05 -22.78
N LYS A 268 -41.35 -11.00 -23.06
CA LYS A 268 -40.66 -12.00 -23.90
C LYS A 268 -39.59 -12.72 -23.11
N GLU A 269 -39.49 -14.01 -23.38
CA GLU A 269 -38.84 -15.01 -22.52
C GLU A 269 -37.31 -14.97 -22.64
N ILE A 270 -36.63 -15.09 -21.51
CA ILE A 270 -35.19 -15.38 -21.49
C ILE A 270 -35.04 -16.90 -21.57
N LYS A 271 -34.48 -17.38 -22.67
CA LYS A 271 -34.20 -18.81 -22.86
C LYS A 271 -33.25 -19.33 -21.79
N LYS A 272 -33.65 -20.44 -21.17
CA LYS A 272 -32.88 -21.18 -20.16
C LYS A 272 -31.64 -21.78 -20.83
N ALA A 273 -30.44 -21.31 -20.49
CA ALA A 273 -29.20 -21.99 -20.82
C ALA A 273 -28.94 -23.07 -19.76
N GLU A 274 -28.70 -24.30 -20.19
CA GLU A 274 -28.36 -25.41 -19.29
C GLU A 274 -26.94 -25.22 -18.73
N PRO A 275 -26.68 -25.54 -17.45
CA PRO A 275 -25.34 -25.47 -16.89
C PRO A 275 -24.49 -26.61 -17.45
N VAL A 276 -23.38 -26.26 -18.12
CA VAL A 276 -22.36 -27.22 -18.53
C VAL A 276 -21.78 -27.89 -17.28
N ILE A 277 -21.94 -29.21 -17.18
CA ILE A 277 -21.34 -30.01 -16.12
C ILE A 277 -19.82 -30.11 -16.38
N VAL A 278 -19.06 -29.24 -15.73
CA VAL A 278 -17.60 -29.41 -15.63
C VAL A 278 -17.34 -30.40 -14.48
N HIS A 279 -16.97 -31.63 -14.83
CA HIS A 279 -16.50 -32.59 -13.84
C HIS A 279 -15.25 -32.04 -13.13
N PRO A 280 -15.22 -31.98 -11.79
CA PRO A 280 -14.00 -31.65 -11.06
C PRO A 280 -12.93 -32.74 -11.32
N PRO A 281 -11.65 -32.37 -11.52
CA PRO A 281 -10.57 -33.36 -11.54
C PRO A 281 -10.51 -34.08 -10.18
N ALA A 282 -10.14 -35.37 -10.22
CA ALA A 282 -10.08 -36.21 -9.03
C ALA A 282 -9.14 -35.62 -7.95
N PRO A 283 -9.45 -35.80 -6.65
CA PRO A 283 -8.63 -35.23 -5.58
C PRO A 283 -7.19 -35.78 -5.64
N PRO A 284 -6.17 -34.93 -5.43
CA PRO A 284 -4.80 -35.41 -5.31
C PRO A 284 -4.67 -36.37 -4.12
N ARG A 285 -3.85 -37.41 -4.29
CA ARG A 285 -3.55 -38.37 -3.20
C ARG A 285 -2.94 -37.61 -2.01
N PRO A 286 -3.25 -37.99 -0.76
CA PRO A 286 -2.78 -37.26 0.41
C PRO A 286 -1.27 -37.47 0.63
N ASP A 287 -0.47 -36.48 0.25
CA ASP A 287 0.85 -36.29 0.84
C ASP A 287 0.68 -36.00 2.35
N LYS A 288 1.50 -36.66 3.19
CA LYS A 288 1.48 -36.42 4.63
C LYS A 288 1.85 -34.96 4.94
N LEU A 289 0.86 -34.20 5.42
CA LEU A 289 1.09 -32.88 6.03
C LEU A 289 2.06 -33.03 7.22
N LEU A 290 2.86 -31.99 7.49
CA LEU A 290 3.74 -31.96 8.66
C LEU A 290 2.97 -31.78 9.98
N PHE A 291 1.67 -31.49 9.91
CA PHE A 291 0.76 -31.57 11.04
C PHE A 291 0.36 -33.04 11.28
N PRO A 292 0.77 -33.69 12.39
CA PRO A 292 0.16 -34.94 12.79
C PRO A 292 -1.32 -34.71 13.10
N GLU A 293 -2.21 -35.55 12.56
CA GLU A 293 -3.60 -35.60 13.01
C GLU A 293 -3.63 -36.25 14.40
N MET A 294 -3.55 -35.41 15.44
CA MET A 294 -3.60 -35.86 16.83
C MET A 294 -5.03 -36.13 17.27
N GLU A 295 -5.23 -37.24 17.97
CA GLU A 295 -6.51 -37.60 18.58
C GLU A 295 -6.85 -36.67 19.77
N PRO A 296 -8.15 -36.41 20.03
CA PRO A 296 -8.58 -35.56 21.14
C PRO A 296 -8.26 -36.22 22.49
N LYS A 297 -7.33 -35.62 23.25
CA LYS A 297 -6.95 -36.08 24.60
C LYS A 297 -7.85 -35.50 25.69
N GLY A 298 -9.06 -36.05 25.82
CA GLY A 298 -9.90 -35.99 27.02
C GLY A 298 -10.34 -34.61 27.52
N ASP A 299 -10.93 -34.58 28.73
CA ASP A 299 -11.46 -33.37 29.35
C ASP A 299 -10.34 -32.40 29.77
N TYR A 300 -10.05 -31.44 28.90
CA TYR A 300 -9.12 -30.36 29.19
C TYR A 300 -9.62 -29.50 30.36
N LYS A 301 -8.89 -29.53 31.48
CA LYS A 301 -9.15 -28.67 32.63
C LYS A 301 -8.46 -27.33 32.42
N PHE A 302 -9.25 -26.25 32.42
CA PHE A 302 -8.73 -24.90 32.35
C PHE A 302 -7.83 -24.58 33.56
N PRO A 303 -6.73 -23.81 33.37
CA PRO A 303 -5.87 -23.41 34.46
C PRO A 303 -6.64 -22.53 35.47
N PRO A 304 -6.42 -22.66 36.78
CA PRO A 304 -7.04 -21.78 37.76
C PRO A 304 -6.39 -20.38 37.72
N PHE A 305 -7.15 -19.33 38.05
CA PHE A 305 -6.64 -17.96 38.10
C PHE A 305 -5.60 -17.73 39.21
N THR A 306 -5.46 -18.67 40.16
CA THR A 306 -4.45 -18.64 41.22
C THR A 306 -3.01 -18.80 40.73
N LEU A 307 -2.81 -19.26 39.48
CA LEU A 307 -1.49 -19.27 38.82
C LEU A 307 -1.03 -17.88 38.37
N LEU A 308 -1.92 -16.87 38.42
CA LEU A 308 -1.61 -15.48 38.07
C LEU A 308 -1.64 -14.60 39.32
N ASP A 309 -0.68 -13.69 39.43
CA ASP A 309 -0.70 -12.62 40.43
C ASP A 309 -1.96 -11.76 40.28
N ALA A 310 -2.60 -11.42 41.40
CA ALA A 310 -3.63 -10.39 41.43
C ALA A 310 -2.97 -9.00 41.35
N GLY A 311 -3.66 -8.03 40.74
CA GLY A 311 -3.28 -6.62 40.84
C GLY A 311 -3.40 -6.07 42.26
N ALA A 312 -2.59 -5.06 42.56
CA ALA A 312 -2.80 -4.22 43.74
C ALA A 312 -4.03 -3.31 43.50
N PRO A 313 -4.76 -2.91 44.55
CA PRO A 313 -5.76 -1.85 44.43
C PRO A 313 -5.09 -0.56 43.94
N SER A 314 -5.79 0.18 43.08
CA SER A 314 -5.26 1.42 42.50
C SER A 314 -5.03 2.46 43.59
N GLU A 315 -3.80 2.96 43.72
CA GLU A 315 -3.52 4.09 44.61
C GLU A 315 -4.20 5.35 44.07
N GLN A 316 -4.96 6.05 44.91
CA GLN A 316 -5.54 7.34 44.52
C GLN A 316 -4.41 8.37 44.38
N ILE A 317 -4.28 8.99 43.21
CA ILE A 317 -3.33 10.07 42.95
C ILE A 317 -3.75 11.29 43.78
N ASP A 318 -2.78 11.92 44.45
CA ASP A 318 -3.03 13.12 45.25
C ASP A 318 -3.55 14.27 44.37
N LYS A 319 -4.63 14.92 44.83
CA LYS A 319 -5.20 16.10 44.18
C LYS A 319 -4.22 17.28 44.16
N ALA A 320 -3.32 17.37 45.14
CA ALA A 320 -2.25 18.35 45.15
C ALA A 320 -1.27 18.12 43.98
N GLU A 321 -0.77 16.89 43.80
CA GLU A 321 0.11 16.53 42.66
C GLU A 321 -0.55 16.85 41.31
N LEU A 322 -1.83 16.49 41.15
CA LEU A 322 -2.60 16.76 39.93
C LEU A 322 -2.72 18.27 39.64
N TYR A 323 -2.93 19.09 40.67
CA TYR A 323 -3.03 20.54 40.53
C TYR A 323 -1.66 21.20 40.25
N GLU A 324 -0.60 20.79 40.94
CA GLU A 324 0.77 21.27 40.67
C GLU A 324 1.20 20.97 39.23
N LYS A 325 0.94 19.74 38.75
CA LYS A 325 1.19 19.36 37.35
C LYS A 325 0.36 20.20 36.39
N LYS A 326 -0.93 20.45 36.69
CA LYS A 326 -1.79 21.35 35.90
C LYS A 326 -1.14 22.72 35.71
N THR A 327 -0.79 23.40 36.81
CA THR A 327 -0.19 24.74 36.76
C THR A 327 1.16 24.73 36.02
N SER A 328 1.98 23.70 36.23
CA SER A 328 3.27 23.56 35.52
C SER A 328 3.10 23.42 34.00
N ILE A 329 2.06 22.72 33.53
CA ILE A 329 1.74 22.62 32.08
C ILE A 329 1.40 23.99 31.51
N GLU A 330 0.54 24.76 32.20
CA GLU A 330 0.10 26.11 31.77
C GLU A 330 1.27 27.11 31.75
N GLU A 331 2.17 27.03 32.74
CA GLU A 331 3.42 27.81 32.78
C GLU A 331 4.37 27.44 31.64
N LYS A 332 4.64 26.15 31.42
CA LYS A 332 5.59 25.71 30.39
C LYS A 332 5.09 25.93 28.97
N LEU A 333 3.81 25.71 28.69
CA LEU A 333 3.24 26.06 27.37
C LEU A 333 3.32 27.57 27.10
N ARG A 334 3.08 28.41 28.11
CA ARG A 334 3.22 29.87 28.02
C ARG A 334 4.66 30.32 27.78
N GLU A 335 5.66 29.68 28.37
CA GLU A 335 7.09 29.90 28.04
C GLU A 335 7.37 29.66 26.54
N PHE A 336 6.73 28.65 25.93
CA PHE A 336 6.80 28.36 24.49
C PHE A 336 5.86 29.22 23.61
N ARG A 337 5.29 30.30 24.15
CA ARG A 337 4.32 31.19 23.46
C ARG A 337 3.05 30.46 22.99
N VAL A 338 2.64 29.45 23.76
CA VAL A 338 1.35 28.77 23.61
C VAL A 338 0.50 29.09 24.84
N GLU A 339 -0.34 30.11 24.70
CA GLU A 339 -1.30 30.48 25.74
C GLU A 339 -2.54 29.60 25.72
N GLY A 340 -3.10 29.34 26.90
CA GLY A 340 -4.31 28.56 27.08
C GLY A 340 -4.44 28.09 28.52
N GLU A 341 -5.49 27.33 28.78
CA GLU A 341 -5.85 26.85 30.13
C GLU A 341 -6.19 25.36 30.12
N VAL A 342 -5.88 24.66 31.21
CA VAL A 342 -6.28 23.26 31.43
C VAL A 342 -7.56 23.24 32.25
N LYS A 343 -8.68 22.78 31.67
CA LYS A 343 -10.00 22.81 32.35
C LYS A 343 -10.27 21.55 33.15
N GLU A 344 -10.01 20.40 32.55
CA GLU A 344 -10.29 19.09 33.10
C GLU A 344 -9.01 18.25 33.15
N TYR A 345 -8.95 17.31 34.08
CA TYR A 345 -7.89 16.30 34.13
C TYR A 345 -8.49 14.94 34.50
N HIS A 346 -8.02 13.90 33.82
CA HIS A 346 -8.51 12.53 33.95
C HIS A 346 -7.34 11.64 34.39
N PRO A 347 -7.21 11.35 35.70
CA PRO A 347 -6.17 10.45 36.19
C PRO A 347 -6.45 9.03 35.73
N GLY A 348 -5.44 8.39 35.15
CA GLY A 348 -5.45 6.99 34.74
C GLY A 348 -4.44 6.14 35.53
N PRO A 349 -4.33 4.84 35.23
CA PRO A 349 -3.42 3.94 35.97
C PRO A 349 -1.93 4.19 35.70
N VAL A 350 -1.58 4.65 34.48
CA VAL A 350 -0.17 4.82 34.03
C VAL A 350 0.14 6.27 33.66
N ILE A 351 -0.84 6.97 33.10
CA ILE A 351 -0.77 8.37 32.67
C ILE A 351 -1.98 9.13 33.19
N THR A 352 -1.85 10.45 33.30
CA THR A 352 -2.96 11.38 33.50
C THR A 352 -3.13 12.22 32.24
N THR A 353 -4.38 12.39 31.79
CA THR A 353 -4.71 13.23 30.63
C THR A 353 -5.19 14.59 31.12
N TYR A 354 -4.50 15.67 30.73
CA TYR A 354 -4.88 17.05 31.02
C TYR A 354 -5.52 17.68 29.77
N GLU A 355 -6.74 18.19 29.88
CA GLU A 355 -7.45 18.82 28.75
C GLU A 355 -7.08 20.30 28.62
N PHE A 356 -6.12 20.58 27.73
CA PHE A 356 -5.65 21.91 27.41
C PHE A 356 -6.48 22.58 26.31
N TYR A 357 -6.92 23.80 26.57
CA TYR A 357 -7.69 24.66 25.66
C TYR A 357 -6.80 25.81 25.20
N PRO A 358 -6.23 25.77 23.98
CA PRO A 358 -5.40 26.85 23.45
C PRO A 358 -6.23 28.11 23.15
N ASN A 359 -5.63 29.28 23.38
CA ASN A 359 -6.24 30.57 23.04
C ASN A 359 -6.51 30.70 21.51
N PRO A 360 -7.54 31.48 21.10
CA PRO A 360 -7.85 31.72 19.69
C PRO A 360 -6.63 32.20 18.88
N GLY A 361 -6.41 31.58 17.72
CA GLY A 361 -5.29 31.88 16.82
C GLY A 361 -4.08 30.93 16.94
N ILE A 362 -3.96 30.18 18.05
CA ILE A 362 -2.92 29.16 18.20
C ILE A 362 -3.26 27.93 17.35
N LYS A 363 -2.29 27.42 16.61
CA LYS A 363 -2.47 26.25 15.73
C LYS A 363 -2.30 24.96 16.54
N VAL A 364 -3.21 24.00 16.36
CA VAL A 364 -3.10 22.66 16.97
C VAL A 364 -1.74 22.01 16.71
N SER A 365 -1.19 22.16 15.50
CA SER A 365 0.14 21.65 15.15
C SER A 365 1.29 22.32 15.90
N GLN A 366 1.15 23.59 16.30
CA GLN A 366 2.15 24.28 17.13
C GLN A 366 2.23 23.62 18.50
N VAL A 367 1.07 23.36 19.13
CA VAL A 367 1.02 22.70 20.45
C VAL A 367 1.46 21.25 20.36
N ALA A 368 0.98 20.49 19.37
CA ALA A 368 1.33 19.07 19.20
C ALA A 368 2.82 18.84 18.92
N ASN A 369 3.52 19.80 18.30
CA ASN A 369 4.96 19.72 18.06
C ASN A 369 5.82 19.95 19.31
N LEU A 370 5.26 20.53 20.39
CA LEU A 370 5.98 20.78 21.66
C LEU A 370 6.07 19.53 22.55
N SER A 371 5.67 18.35 22.08
CA SER A 371 5.66 17.11 22.90
C SER A 371 7.02 16.80 23.56
N GLU A 372 8.14 17.02 22.85
CA GLU A 372 9.50 16.78 23.35
C GLU A 372 10.02 17.95 24.22
N ASP A 373 9.71 19.19 23.84
CA ASP A 373 10.13 20.36 24.63
C ASP A 373 9.38 20.41 25.99
N LEU A 374 8.11 20.01 25.98
CA LEU A 374 7.26 19.93 27.17
C LEU A 374 7.63 18.72 28.06
N SER A 375 8.04 17.59 27.49
CA SER A 375 8.54 16.45 28.29
C SER A 375 9.80 16.83 29.07
N LEU A 376 10.74 17.51 28.41
CA LEU A 376 11.94 18.05 29.03
C LEU A 376 11.62 19.09 30.11
N ALA A 377 10.73 20.06 29.80
CA ALA A 377 10.37 21.12 30.73
C ALA A 377 9.63 20.62 31.99
N LEU A 378 8.83 19.56 31.87
CA LEU A 378 8.11 18.92 32.97
C LEU A 378 8.91 17.78 33.65
N LYS A 379 10.13 17.48 33.17
CA LYS A 379 10.97 16.36 33.62
C LYS A 379 10.27 14.99 33.51
N ALA A 380 9.38 14.84 32.55
CA ALA A 380 8.64 13.60 32.28
C ALA A 380 9.41 12.71 31.30
N GLU A 381 9.25 11.39 31.40
CA GLU A 381 9.87 10.41 30.49
C GLU A 381 9.44 10.62 29.02
N SER A 382 8.17 10.97 28.83
CA SER A 382 7.59 11.39 27.55
C SER A 382 6.29 12.15 27.84
N VAL A 383 5.85 12.99 26.90
CA VAL A 383 4.54 13.63 26.91
C VAL A 383 3.90 13.40 25.55
N ARG A 384 2.61 13.08 25.51
CA ARG A 384 1.86 12.83 24.27
C ARG A 384 0.73 13.85 24.15
N ILE A 385 0.78 14.70 23.14
CA ILE A 385 -0.22 15.74 22.88
C ILE A 385 -1.09 15.33 21.69
N GLN A 386 -2.39 15.10 21.90
CA GLN A 386 -3.33 14.74 20.83
C GLN A 386 -4.66 15.48 20.93
N ARG A 387 -5.36 15.61 19.79
CA ARG A 387 -6.72 16.17 19.76
C ARG A 387 -7.71 15.16 20.34
N ILE A 388 -8.56 15.61 21.25
CA ILE A 388 -9.65 14.80 21.80
C ILE A 388 -10.84 14.83 20.80
N PRO A 389 -11.31 13.68 20.29
CA PRO A 389 -12.46 13.65 19.38
C PRO A 389 -13.71 14.23 20.03
N GLY A 390 -14.47 15.03 19.28
CA GLY A 390 -15.69 15.67 19.78
C GLY A 390 -15.49 16.89 20.69
N ARG A 391 -14.26 17.18 21.14
CA ARG A 391 -13.94 18.37 21.95
C ARG A 391 -13.08 19.38 21.18
N SER A 392 -13.05 20.61 21.70
CA SER A 392 -12.16 21.71 21.25
C SER A 392 -10.88 21.82 22.10
N SER A 393 -10.47 20.70 22.70
CA SER A 393 -9.30 20.57 23.59
C SER A 393 -8.24 19.64 23.01
N LEU A 394 -7.04 19.77 23.55
CA LEU A 394 -5.91 18.87 23.34
C LEU A 394 -5.66 18.11 24.64
N GLY A 395 -5.64 16.78 24.56
CA GLY A 395 -5.21 15.92 25.66
C GLY A 395 -3.69 15.94 25.73
N VAL A 396 -3.17 16.48 26.83
CA VAL A 396 -1.76 16.41 27.21
C VAL A 396 -1.61 15.24 28.18
N GLU A 397 -1.13 14.10 27.66
CA GLU A 397 -0.96 12.87 28.42
C GLU A 397 0.44 12.81 29.03
N ILE A 398 0.51 12.70 30.35
CA ILE A 398 1.75 12.74 31.14
C ILE A 398 1.82 11.51 32.05
N PRO A 399 2.96 10.81 32.13
CA PRO A 399 3.18 9.74 33.10
C PRO A 399 2.91 10.13 34.55
N ASN A 400 2.26 9.24 35.29
CA ASN A 400 2.09 9.37 36.73
C ASN A 400 3.44 9.15 37.44
N ASN A 401 3.61 9.78 38.60
CA ASN A 401 4.82 9.58 39.42
C ASN A 401 4.94 8.12 39.90
N LYS A 402 3.80 7.52 40.27
CA LYS A 402 3.63 6.09 40.49
C LYS A 402 2.78 5.50 39.37
N ARG A 403 3.30 4.49 38.65
CA ARG A 403 2.60 3.80 37.57
C ARG A 403 2.06 2.47 38.09
N GLU A 404 0.76 2.21 37.90
CA GLU A 404 0.14 0.93 38.24
C GLU A 404 0.61 -0.17 37.28
N ILE A 405 1.03 -1.33 37.81
CA ILE A 405 1.33 -2.52 37.01
C ILE A 405 0.03 -3.25 36.72
N ILE A 406 -0.44 -3.16 35.47
CA ILE A 406 -1.63 -3.86 35.00
C ILE A 406 -1.34 -5.37 34.95
N LYS A 407 -1.89 -6.14 35.90
CA LYS A 407 -1.75 -7.60 35.94
C LYS A 407 -2.77 -8.27 35.00
N LEU A 408 -2.33 -9.31 34.30
CA LEU A 408 -3.17 -10.06 33.35
C LEU A 408 -4.42 -10.68 34.01
N ARG A 409 -4.29 -11.10 35.28
CA ARG A 409 -5.37 -11.69 36.06
C ARG A 409 -6.59 -10.80 36.12
N ASP A 410 -6.42 -9.52 36.43
CA ASP A 410 -7.52 -8.56 36.59
C ASP A 410 -8.33 -8.41 35.29
N ILE A 411 -7.64 -8.52 34.15
CA ILE A 411 -8.24 -8.44 32.82
C ILE A 411 -9.02 -9.72 32.50
N ILE A 412 -8.42 -10.89 32.73
CA ILE A 412 -9.03 -12.20 32.46
C ILE A 412 -10.20 -12.51 33.43
N GLN A 413 -10.11 -12.08 34.69
CA GLN A 413 -11.20 -12.23 35.67
C GLN A 413 -12.32 -11.20 35.49
N SER A 414 -12.16 -10.19 34.64
CA SER A 414 -13.20 -9.19 34.39
C SER A 414 -14.43 -9.82 33.74
N GLU A 415 -15.63 -9.31 34.08
CA GLU A 415 -16.86 -9.74 33.42
C GLU A 415 -16.79 -9.59 31.89
N LYS A 416 -16.11 -8.55 31.41
CA LYS A 416 -15.96 -8.24 29.98
C LYS A 416 -15.23 -9.39 29.26
N PHE A 417 -14.16 -9.92 29.86
CA PHE A 417 -13.44 -11.08 29.32
C PHE A 417 -14.23 -12.38 29.50
N LEU A 418 -14.85 -12.60 30.66
CA LEU A 418 -15.59 -13.85 30.92
C LEU A 418 -16.84 -13.98 30.04
N LYS A 419 -17.58 -12.89 29.81
CA LYS A 419 -18.83 -12.87 29.02
C LYS A 419 -18.63 -12.80 27.50
N SER A 420 -17.41 -12.56 26.98
CA SER A 420 -17.23 -12.50 25.52
C SER A 420 -17.30 -13.91 24.88
N ASN A 421 -17.96 -14.04 23.73
CA ASN A 421 -18.23 -15.35 23.13
C ASN A 421 -17.02 -15.95 22.39
N SER A 422 -16.13 -15.10 21.84
CA SER A 422 -15.02 -15.56 21.01
C SER A 422 -13.95 -16.32 21.81
N LYS A 423 -13.57 -17.48 21.28
CA LYS A 423 -12.45 -18.30 21.75
C LYS A 423 -11.08 -17.69 21.45
N LEU A 424 -11.04 -16.65 20.63
CA LEU A 424 -9.84 -15.86 20.30
C LEU A 424 -9.86 -14.46 20.94
N THR A 425 -10.59 -14.29 22.04
CA THR A 425 -10.55 -13.06 22.84
C THR A 425 -9.13 -12.83 23.38
N PHE A 426 -8.59 -11.64 23.17
CA PHE A 426 -7.30 -11.19 23.66
C PHE A 426 -7.48 -10.16 24.79
N ALA A 427 -6.95 -10.48 25.98
CA ALA A 427 -6.82 -9.58 27.11
C ALA A 427 -5.63 -8.61 26.89
N LEU A 428 -5.89 -7.42 26.36
CA LEU A 428 -4.84 -6.46 26.00
C LEU A 428 -4.35 -5.63 27.20
N GLY A 429 -5.26 -5.21 28.10
CA GLY A 429 -4.89 -4.39 29.26
C GLY A 429 -6.02 -3.46 29.73
N LYS A 430 -5.65 -2.28 30.24
CA LYS A 430 -6.58 -1.19 30.59
C LYS A 430 -6.43 -0.02 29.61
N THR A 431 -7.48 0.77 29.42
CA THR A 431 -7.42 2.05 28.68
C THR A 431 -6.68 3.12 29.48
N ILE A 432 -6.46 4.29 28.86
CA ILE A 432 -5.90 5.47 29.55
C ILE A 432 -6.74 5.95 30.75
N HIS A 433 -8.02 5.54 30.83
CA HIS A 433 -8.92 5.83 31.96
C HIS A 433 -9.09 4.65 32.93
N GLY A 434 -8.30 3.58 32.78
CA GLY A 434 -8.34 2.41 33.66
C GLY A 434 -9.40 1.36 33.33
N GLU A 435 -10.24 1.60 32.33
CA GLU A 435 -11.27 0.63 31.90
C GLU A 435 -10.64 -0.63 31.30
N VAL A 436 -11.19 -1.81 31.61
CA VAL A 436 -10.69 -3.06 31.02
C VAL A 436 -10.92 -3.09 29.51
N TYR A 437 -9.83 -3.31 28.76
CA TYR A 437 -9.84 -3.41 27.30
C TYR A 437 -9.47 -4.83 26.84
N ILE A 438 -10.40 -5.42 26.10
CA ILE A 438 -10.23 -6.71 25.42
C ILE A 438 -10.54 -6.52 23.94
N THR A 439 -10.02 -7.40 23.10
CA THR A 439 -10.30 -7.44 21.67
C THR A 439 -10.41 -8.88 21.18
N ASP A 440 -10.63 -9.10 19.89
CA ASP A 440 -10.89 -10.42 19.30
C ASP A 440 -10.14 -10.62 17.99
N LEU A 441 -9.30 -11.66 17.92
CA LEU A 441 -8.59 -12.01 16.68
C LEU A 441 -9.52 -12.51 15.57
N ALA A 442 -10.73 -12.98 15.88
CA ALA A 442 -11.67 -13.40 14.84
C ALA A 442 -12.16 -12.21 13.98
N ILE A 443 -12.35 -11.04 14.63
CA ILE A 443 -12.75 -9.78 13.97
C ILE A 443 -11.53 -9.08 13.34
N MET A 444 -10.34 -9.29 13.91
CA MET A 444 -9.05 -8.83 13.37
C MET A 444 -8.24 -10.04 12.89
N PRO A 445 -8.61 -10.68 11.74
CA PRO A 445 -8.16 -12.02 11.37
C PRO A 445 -6.64 -12.22 11.31
N HIS A 446 -5.90 -11.13 11.11
CA HIS A 446 -4.44 -11.08 11.26
C HIS A 446 -4.05 -9.84 12.07
N LEU A 447 -3.11 -10.01 13.01
CA LEU A 447 -2.60 -8.94 13.88
C LEU A 447 -1.08 -8.79 13.67
N LEU A 448 -0.62 -7.57 13.46
CA LEU A 448 0.81 -7.22 13.46
C LEU A 448 1.16 -6.54 14.78
N ILE A 449 2.13 -7.08 15.52
CA ILE A 449 2.65 -6.48 16.76
C ILE A 449 4.09 -6.00 16.51
N ALA A 450 4.33 -4.71 16.69
CA ALA A 450 5.63 -4.09 16.53
C ALA A 450 6.02 -3.28 17.77
N GLY A 451 7.29 -3.35 18.14
CA GLY A 451 7.87 -2.65 19.29
C GLY A 451 9.38 -2.86 19.32
N ALA A 452 10.10 -1.95 19.98
CA ALA A 452 11.53 -2.13 20.20
C ALA A 452 11.79 -3.12 21.35
N THR A 453 13.01 -3.63 21.46
CA THR A 453 13.40 -4.50 22.59
C THR A 453 13.12 -3.77 23.92
N GLY A 454 12.40 -4.43 24.82
CA GLY A 454 12.00 -3.87 26.11
C GLY A 454 10.67 -3.13 26.14
N THR A 455 10.02 -2.82 25.00
CA THR A 455 8.72 -2.10 24.98
C THR A 455 7.50 -3.01 25.21
N GLY A 456 7.68 -4.21 25.76
CA GLY A 456 6.58 -5.12 26.12
C GLY A 456 6.04 -6.03 25.00
N LYS A 457 6.62 -6.08 23.80
CA LYS A 457 6.18 -6.97 22.69
C LYS A 457 6.02 -8.43 23.15
N SER A 458 7.06 -8.99 23.76
CA SER A 458 7.08 -10.36 24.29
C SER A 458 6.00 -10.61 25.36
N VAL A 459 5.80 -9.64 26.25
CA VAL A 459 4.77 -9.69 27.30
C VAL A 459 3.37 -9.71 26.67
N ALA A 460 3.14 -8.94 25.61
CA ALA A 460 1.88 -8.93 24.88
C ALA A 460 1.62 -10.26 24.13
N LEU A 461 2.66 -10.89 23.56
CA LEU A 461 2.56 -12.22 22.95
C LEU A 461 2.24 -13.31 24.00
N ASN A 462 2.87 -13.26 25.16
CA ASN A 462 2.59 -14.20 26.25
C ASN A 462 1.19 -13.98 26.85
N ALA A 463 0.73 -12.73 26.95
CA ALA A 463 -0.64 -12.40 27.33
C ALA A 463 -1.67 -12.88 26.30
N LEU A 464 -1.33 -12.85 24.99
CA LEU A 464 -2.17 -13.39 23.92
C LEU A 464 -2.35 -14.91 24.05
N ILE A 465 -1.24 -15.64 24.22
CA ILE A 465 -1.26 -17.10 24.40
C ILE A 465 -2.03 -17.45 25.68
N ALA A 466 -1.73 -16.78 26.80
CA ALA A 466 -2.44 -17.00 28.06
C ALA A 466 -3.95 -16.72 27.95
N SER A 467 -4.37 -15.67 27.23
CA SER A 467 -5.80 -15.38 26.97
C SER A 467 -6.51 -16.56 26.31
N ILE A 468 -5.86 -17.21 25.33
CA ILE A 468 -6.39 -18.39 24.65
C ILE A 468 -6.43 -19.60 25.60
N LEU A 469 -5.36 -19.87 26.35
CA LEU A 469 -5.28 -21.01 27.28
C LEU A 469 -6.31 -20.95 28.42
N TYR A 470 -6.67 -19.75 28.88
CA TYR A 470 -7.72 -19.54 29.87
C TYR A 470 -9.15 -19.61 29.31
N LYS A 471 -9.35 -19.73 27.98
CA LYS A 471 -10.66 -19.56 27.32
C LYS A 471 -11.07 -20.63 26.32
N ALA A 472 -10.11 -21.33 25.71
CA ALA A 472 -10.34 -22.34 24.69
C ALA A 472 -9.69 -23.67 25.04
N SER A 473 -10.39 -24.77 24.79
CA SER A 473 -9.78 -26.10 24.87
C SER A 473 -8.89 -26.38 23.63
N PRO A 474 -8.01 -27.39 23.68
CA PRO A 474 -7.22 -27.84 22.54
C PRO A 474 -8.04 -28.27 21.31
N ASP A 475 -9.33 -28.58 21.47
CA ASP A 475 -10.25 -28.96 20.39
C ASP A 475 -11.00 -27.75 19.81
N GLU A 476 -10.96 -26.61 20.49
CA GLU A 476 -11.54 -25.34 20.04
C GLU A 476 -10.49 -24.42 19.40
N VAL A 477 -9.28 -24.37 19.94
CA VAL A 477 -8.16 -23.58 19.40
C VAL A 477 -6.87 -24.39 19.43
N LYS A 478 -6.14 -24.31 18.32
CA LYS A 478 -4.84 -24.89 18.09
C LYS A 478 -3.81 -23.81 17.79
N LEU A 479 -2.58 -23.99 18.26
CA LEU A 479 -1.48 -23.04 18.16
C LEU A 479 -0.36 -23.60 17.27
N VAL A 480 0.26 -22.69 16.51
CA VAL A 480 1.53 -22.92 15.81
C VAL A 480 2.46 -21.79 16.24
N LEU A 481 3.56 -22.12 16.90
CA LEU A 481 4.50 -21.13 17.43
C LEU A 481 5.81 -21.18 16.64
N ILE A 482 6.22 -20.04 16.09
CA ILE A 482 7.45 -19.86 15.31
C ILE A 482 8.35 -18.87 16.06
N ASP A 483 9.50 -19.37 16.56
CA ASP A 483 10.48 -18.64 17.36
C ASP A 483 11.89 -18.88 16.81
N PRO A 484 12.32 -18.12 15.78
CA PRO A 484 13.64 -18.28 15.19
C PRO A 484 14.79 -17.97 16.16
N LYS A 485 14.53 -17.20 17.23
CA LYS A 485 15.51 -16.80 18.25
C LYS A 485 15.62 -17.78 19.42
N ARG A 486 14.59 -18.62 19.63
CA ARG A 486 14.44 -19.56 20.77
C ARG A 486 14.38 -18.86 22.13
N LEU A 487 13.80 -17.67 22.19
CA LEU A 487 13.78 -16.85 23.41
C LEU A 487 12.42 -16.85 24.10
N GLU A 488 11.33 -16.86 23.33
CA GLU A 488 9.99 -16.54 23.85
C GLU A 488 9.11 -17.79 23.97
N PHE A 489 9.06 -18.62 22.92
CA PHE A 489 8.05 -19.69 22.84
C PHE A 489 8.52 -21.04 23.34
N THR A 490 9.80 -21.21 23.65
CA THR A 490 10.35 -22.46 24.22
C THR A 490 9.64 -22.89 25.52
N LEU A 491 9.10 -21.92 26.29
CA LEU A 491 8.32 -22.17 27.51
C LEU A 491 6.96 -22.86 27.27
N TYR A 492 6.44 -22.83 26.05
CA TYR A 492 5.16 -23.43 25.67
C TYR A 492 5.30 -24.83 25.05
N GLU A 493 6.52 -25.38 24.96
CA GLU A 493 6.73 -26.71 24.38
C GLU A 493 5.95 -27.79 25.15
N GLY A 494 5.28 -28.68 24.42
CA GLY A 494 4.46 -29.76 25.00
C GLY A 494 3.03 -29.41 25.46
N ILE A 495 2.56 -28.15 25.37
CA ILE A 495 1.14 -27.85 25.67
C ILE A 495 0.18 -28.53 24.65
N PRO A 496 -1.01 -29.00 25.06
CA PRO A 496 -1.91 -29.78 24.19
C PRO A 496 -2.52 -28.97 23.03
N HIS A 497 -2.47 -27.64 23.10
CA HIS A 497 -2.90 -26.74 22.02
C HIS A 497 -1.94 -26.72 20.83
N LEU A 498 -0.67 -27.10 20.99
CA LEU A 498 0.29 -27.09 19.87
C LEU A 498 -0.08 -28.13 18.80
N LEU A 499 -0.01 -27.74 17.53
CA LEU A 499 -0.10 -28.66 16.38
C LEU A 499 1.24 -29.31 16.03
N SER A 500 2.33 -28.62 16.35
CA SER A 500 3.71 -29.06 16.14
C SER A 500 4.58 -28.54 17.29
N PRO A 501 5.76 -29.14 17.53
CA PRO A 501 6.78 -28.53 18.37
C PRO A 501 7.12 -27.10 17.91
N VAL A 502 7.72 -26.31 18.79
CA VAL A 502 8.06 -24.90 18.51
C VAL A 502 9.07 -24.81 17.36
N ILE A 503 8.73 -24.00 16.36
CA ILE A 503 9.44 -23.98 15.07
C ILE A 503 10.58 -22.96 15.13
N ASN A 504 11.79 -23.48 15.33
CA ASN A 504 13.01 -22.70 15.50
C ASN A 504 13.87 -22.56 14.23
N ASP A 505 13.38 -23.05 13.08
CA ASP A 505 14.09 -23.04 11.79
C ASP A 505 13.23 -22.30 10.75
N PRO A 506 13.69 -21.13 10.23
CA PRO A 506 12.96 -20.36 9.22
C PRO A 506 12.56 -21.17 7.98
N LYS A 507 13.36 -22.16 7.57
CA LYS A 507 13.02 -23.03 6.42
C LYS A 507 11.83 -23.93 6.72
N LYS A 508 11.74 -24.43 7.96
CA LYS A 508 10.59 -25.23 8.42
C LYS A 508 9.35 -24.35 8.61
N ALA A 509 9.52 -23.12 9.10
CA ALA A 509 8.42 -22.15 9.20
C ALA A 509 7.76 -21.89 7.83
N GLY A 510 8.56 -21.72 6.77
CA GLY A 510 8.03 -21.63 5.40
C GLY A 510 7.20 -22.84 4.97
N GLY A 511 7.64 -24.06 5.31
CA GLY A 511 6.87 -25.29 5.06
C GLY A 511 5.55 -25.36 5.85
N VAL A 512 5.56 -24.94 7.11
CA VAL A 512 4.36 -24.92 7.97
C VAL A 512 3.33 -23.88 7.50
N LEU A 513 3.78 -22.72 6.99
CA LEU A 513 2.89 -21.74 6.36
C LEU A 513 2.26 -22.30 5.07
N MET A 514 3.00 -23.06 4.27
CA MET A 514 2.45 -23.75 3.10
C MET A 514 1.43 -24.83 3.47
N ASP A 515 1.68 -25.62 4.52
CA ASP A 515 0.70 -26.59 5.01
C ASP A 515 -0.53 -25.92 5.62
N ALA A 516 -0.41 -24.72 6.22
CA ALA A 516 -1.54 -23.93 6.66
C ALA A 516 -2.44 -23.48 5.49
N ILE A 517 -1.85 -23.11 4.34
CA ILE A 517 -2.60 -22.82 3.09
C ILE A 517 -3.36 -24.07 2.63
N LYS A 518 -2.72 -25.24 2.56
CA LYS A 518 -3.41 -26.51 2.22
C LYS A 518 -4.56 -26.82 3.19
N LYS A 519 -4.37 -26.59 4.49
CA LYS A 519 -5.43 -26.81 5.51
C LYS A 519 -6.58 -25.80 5.35
N MET A 520 -6.30 -24.57 4.94
CA MET A 520 -7.33 -23.56 4.59
C MET A 520 -8.15 -24.00 3.37
N GLU A 521 -7.50 -24.44 2.29
CA GLU A 521 -8.18 -24.96 1.09
C GLU A 521 -9.06 -26.18 1.41
N HIS A 522 -8.54 -27.13 2.19
CA HIS A 522 -9.31 -28.27 2.67
C HIS A 522 -10.54 -27.84 3.50
N ARG A 523 -10.40 -26.83 4.36
CA ARG A 523 -11.53 -26.26 5.10
C ARG A 523 -12.57 -25.64 4.18
N TYR A 524 -12.17 -24.86 3.17
CA TYR A 524 -13.13 -24.33 2.19
C TYR A 524 -13.94 -25.43 1.49
N HIS A 525 -13.31 -26.58 1.19
CA HIS A 525 -14.03 -27.75 0.70
C HIS A 525 -15.00 -28.32 1.75
N GLN A 526 -14.61 -28.46 3.02
CA GLN A 526 -15.51 -28.92 4.08
C GLN A 526 -16.70 -27.95 4.31
N LEU A 527 -16.46 -26.64 4.26
CA LEU A 527 -17.51 -25.61 4.37
C LEU A 527 -18.50 -25.70 3.20
N SER A 528 -18.02 -25.95 1.98
CA SER A 528 -18.89 -26.03 0.80
C SER A 528 -19.81 -27.25 0.82
N LEU A 529 -19.35 -28.40 1.36
CA LEU A 529 -20.16 -29.61 1.53
C LEU A 529 -21.40 -29.38 2.42
N LEU A 530 -21.28 -28.57 3.48
CA LEU A 530 -22.40 -28.18 4.35
C LEU A 530 -23.06 -26.84 3.96
N LYS A 531 -22.62 -26.21 2.85
CA LYS A 531 -23.13 -24.92 2.33
C LYS A 531 -23.07 -23.77 3.36
N VAL A 532 -22.07 -23.79 4.24
CA VAL A 532 -21.83 -22.77 5.26
C VAL A 532 -20.74 -21.78 4.82
N ARG A 533 -20.73 -20.58 5.39
CA ARG A 533 -19.79 -19.51 5.01
C ARG A 533 -18.54 -19.43 5.89
N ASP A 534 -18.65 -19.88 7.13
CA ASP A 534 -17.62 -19.74 8.16
C ASP A 534 -17.54 -20.98 9.06
N ILE A 535 -16.48 -21.01 9.86
CA ILE A 535 -16.16 -22.12 10.78
C ILE A 535 -17.14 -22.23 11.96
N GLU A 536 -17.81 -21.14 12.35
CA GLU A 536 -18.76 -21.13 13.47
C GLU A 536 -20.08 -21.78 13.06
N GLN A 537 -20.59 -21.42 11.87
CA GLN A 537 -21.72 -22.08 11.21
C GLN A 537 -21.44 -23.56 10.99
N TYR A 538 -20.26 -23.91 10.49
CA TYR A 538 -19.84 -25.31 10.32
C TYR A 538 -19.87 -26.07 11.66
N ASN A 539 -19.20 -25.52 12.68
CA ASN A 539 -19.13 -26.15 13.99
C ASN A 539 -20.49 -26.28 14.66
N SER A 540 -21.37 -25.29 14.51
CA SER A 540 -22.75 -25.31 15.00
C SER A 540 -23.57 -26.43 14.33
N GLN A 541 -23.53 -26.51 12.99
CA GLN A 541 -24.22 -27.57 12.25
C GLN A 541 -23.66 -28.96 12.56
N VAL A 542 -22.33 -29.13 12.62
CA VAL A 542 -21.72 -30.42 12.96
C VAL A 542 -22.08 -30.84 14.39
N ARG A 543 -22.03 -29.94 15.38
CA ARG A 543 -22.49 -30.24 16.75
C ARG A 543 -23.96 -30.65 16.78
N LYS A 544 -24.83 -29.97 16.02
CA LYS A 544 -26.25 -30.32 15.90
C LYS A 544 -26.42 -31.73 15.31
N ILE A 545 -25.81 -32.02 14.16
CA ILE A 545 -25.86 -33.34 13.51
C ILE A 545 -25.35 -34.44 14.44
N LEU A 546 -24.22 -34.21 15.13
CA LEU A 546 -23.66 -35.17 16.10
C LEU A 546 -24.59 -35.39 17.30
N SER A 547 -25.32 -34.37 17.74
CA SER A 547 -26.29 -34.50 18.85
C SER A 547 -27.57 -35.24 18.45
N GLU A 548 -28.06 -35.02 17.23
CA GLU A 548 -29.29 -35.62 16.69
C GLU A 548 -29.07 -37.08 16.24
N LYS A 549 -27.89 -37.42 15.70
CA LYS A 549 -27.57 -38.76 15.15
C LYS A 549 -26.77 -39.67 16.08
N LYS A 550 -26.86 -39.49 17.41
CA LYS A 550 -25.98 -40.15 18.42
C LYS A 550 -25.86 -41.68 18.38
N GLY A 551 -26.66 -42.42 17.60
CA GLY A 551 -26.60 -43.88 17.47
C GLY A 551 -26.55 -44.45 16.03
N GLN A 552 -26.50 -43.64 14.97
CA GLN A 552 -26.63 -44.13 13.57
C GLN A 552 -25.48 -43.77 12.63
N LEU A 553 -24.47 -43.03 13.07
CA LEU A 553 -23.29 -42.72 12.25
C LEU A 553 -22.24 -43.82 12.37
N THR A 554 -21.73 -44.30 11.23
CA THR A 554 -20.51 -45.14 11.20
C THR A 554 -19.28 -44.34 11.62
N ASP A 555 -18.23 -45.02 12.09
CA ASP A 555 -17.05 -44.33 12.63
C ASP A 555 -16.28 -43.52 11.57
N GLU A 556 -16.36 -43.90 10.29
CA GLU A 556 -15.86 -43.08 9.17
C GLU A 556 -16.65 -41.78 9.01
N GLU A 557 -17.98 -41.80 9.16
CA GLU A 557 -18.81 -40.60 9.09
C GLU A 557 -18.55 -39.69 10.29
N LYS A 558 -18.35 -40.26 11.48
CA LYS A 558 -17.92 -39.50 12.67
C LYS A 558 -16.54 -38.86 12.49
N GLN A 559 -15.60 -39.51 11.80
CA GLN A 559 -14.31 -38.90 11.46
C GLN A 559 -14.45 -37.74 10.47
N LYS A 560 -15.32 -37.86 9.47
CA LYS A 560 -15.61 -36.80 8.49
C LYS A 560 -16.37 -35.61 9.09
N LEU A 561 -17.18 -35.83 10.12
CA LEU A 561 -18.01 -34.83 10.80
C LEU A 561 -17.47 -34.46 12.19
N LYS A 562 -16.24 -33.94 12.25
CA LYS A 562 -15.66 -33.37 13.48
C LYS A 562 -15.69 -31.84 13.45
N PRO A 563 -15.99 -31.15 14.57
CA PRO A 563 -15.78 -29.71 14.68
C PRO A 563 -14.33 -29.33 14.37
N LEU A 564 -14.14 -28.19 13.72
CA LEU A 564 -12.85 -27.66 13.33
C LEU A 564 -12.36 -26.66 14.39
N PRO A 565 -11.16 -26.83 14.98
CA PRO A 565 -10.56 -25.83 15.85
C PRO A 565 -10.15 -24.58 15.06
N TYR A 566 -10.12 -23.41 15.67
CA TYR A 566 -9.32 -22.31 15.13
C TYR A 566 -7.84 -22.69 15.12
N ILE A 567 -7.08 -22.16 14.15
CA ILE A 567 -5.62 -22.31 14.13
C ILE A 567 -5.02 -20.91 14.20
N VAL A 568 -4.31 -20.62 15.28
CA VAL A 568 -3.59 -19.35 15.47
C VAL A 568 -2.11 -19.61 15.24
N ILE A 569 -1.56 -18.94 14.24
CA ILE A 569 -0.13 -18.99 13.92
C ILE A 569 0.50 -17.73 14.51
N ILE A 570 1.42 -17.91 15.45
CA ILE A 570 2.13 -16.82 16.12
C ILE A 570 3.60 -16.91 15.73
N ILE A 571 4.08 -15.82 15.13
CA ILE A 571 5.48 -15.62 14.75
C ILE A 571 6.01 -14.52 15.67
N ASP A 572 7.04 -14.78 16.46
CA ASP A 572 7.67 -13.71 17.24
C ASP A 572 8.41 -12.75 16.29
N GLU A 573 9.55 -13.16 15.75
CA GLU A 573 10.35 -12.30 14.88
C GLU A 573 10.08 -12.55 13.39
N LEU A 574 9.04 -11.90 12.87
CA LEU A 574 8.71 -11.95 11.43
C LEU A 574 9.85 -11.43 10.53
N ALA A 575 10.72 -10.56 11.06
CA ALA A 575 11.87 -10.02 10.32
C ALA A 575 13.01 -11.04 10.07
N GLU A 576 12.96 -12.22 10.70
CA GLU A 576 13.94 -13.31 10.51
C GLU A 576 13.43 -14.44 9.59
N LEU A 577 12.19 -14.34 9.10
CA LEU A 577 11.59 -15.20 8.06
C LEU A 577 11.78 -14.60 6.65
#